data_AF-A0ABD0UES5-F1
#
_entry.id   AF-A0ABD0UES5-F1
#
_cell.length_a   1.000
_cell.length_b   1.000
_cell.length_c   1.000
_cell.angle_alpha   90.00
_cell.angle_beta   90.00
_cell.angle_gamma   90.00
#
_symmetry.space_group_name_H-M   'P 1'
#
loop_
_entity.id
_entity.type
_entity.pdbx_description
1 polymer ?
#
loop_
_entity_poly.entity_id
_entity_poly.type
_entity_poly.pdbx_seq_one_letter_code
_entity_poly.pdbx_strand_id
1 'polypeptide(L)'
;MEAANLALQQLNISGVHQQRIRKYSLLHGRRDASFCNMTPTLYYPDKKSRRVNKSSDMASISCHASTNKEIVNISSNPVHEKVGVLLLNLGGPETLDDVQPFLFNLFADPDIIRLPRLFRFLQKPLAKLISTFRAPKSKEAYASIGGGSPLRKITDEQAQALKTALEDKGLHANVFVAMRYWHPFTEEAIHQIKRDDITKLVILPLYPQFSISTSGSSIRVLQSIFREDGYFTRVAISVIESWYQREGYIRSMADLIEKELSKFSKPEEVMIFFSAHGVPLSYVEDAGDPYRDQMEDCISLIMDELKSRRVMNNHTLAYQSRVGPVQWLKPYTDEVIVELGQKGVQSLLTVPISFVSEHIETLEEIDMEYKHLALESGITNWGRVPALGCTSSFISDLADAVIEAIPSATAISAERSHLNHADKDPLNYILSLFLGSFLGFFLLLSPRAFTLFKNNLL
;
A
#
# COMPACT_ATOMS: atom_id res chain seq x y z
N MET A 1 24.29 -10.68 -22.13
CA MET A 1 23.59 -10.63 -23.43
C MET A 1 22.43 -11.61 -23.49
N GLU A 2 22.59 -12.85 -23.02
CA GLU A 2 21.49 -13.84 -22.97
C GLU A 2 20.34 -13.45 -22.02
N ALA A 3 20.64 -12.88 -20.85
CA ALA A 3 19.63 -12.28 -19.96
C ALA A 3 18.92 -11.04 -20.55
N ALA A 4 19.58 -10.31 -21.46
CA ALA A 4 18.99 -9.18 -22.17
C ALA A 4 18.13 -9.65 -23.36
N ASN A 5 18.53 -10.71 -24.05
CA ASN A 5 17.72 -11.34 -25.10
C ASN A 5 16.50 -12.08 -24.54
N LEU A 6 16.59 -12.68 -23.35
CA LEU A 6 15.44 -13.23 -22.61
C LEU A 6 14.47 -12.13 -22.15
N ALA A 7 14.99 -10.97 -21.73
CA ALA A 7 14.15 -9.81 -21.44
C ALA A 7 13.51 -9.21 -22.71
N LEU A 8 14.20 -9.23 -23.87
CA LEU A 8 13.71 -8.70 -25.14
C LEU A 8 12.67 -9.62 -25.81
N GLN A 9 12.79 -10.96 -25.72
CA GLN A 9 11.77 -11.89 -26.22
C GLN A 9 10.46 -11.84 -25.41
N GLN A 10 10.51 -11.40 -24.16
CA GLN A 10 9.36 -11.31 -23.25
C GLN A 10 8.65 -9.94 -23.28
N LEU A 11 9.15 -8.96 -24.05
CA LEU A 11 8.46 -7.68 -24.27
C LEU A 11 7.45 -7.73 -25.45
N ASN A 12 7.35 -8.87 -26.15
CA ASN A 12 6.47 -9.06 -27.31
C ASN A 12 5.16 -9.83 -26.99
N ILE A 13 4.78 -9.90 -25.70
CA ILE A 13 3.71 -10.81 -25.21
C ILE A 13 2.29 -10.36 -25.63
N SER A 14 2.09 -9.11 -26.06
CA SER A 14 0.82 -8.70 -26.68
C SER A 14 0.59 -9.33 -28.07
N GLY A 15 1.66 -9.74 -28.78
CA GLY A 15 1.54 -10.50 -30.04
C GLY A 15 1.29 -12.00 -29.83
N VAL A 16 1.63 -12.54 -28.66
CA VAL A 16 1.42 -13.96 -28.30
C VAL A 16 -0.04 -14.22 -27.91
N HIS A 17 -0.78 -13.19 -27.46
CA HIS A 17 -2.22 -13.30 -27.22
C HIS A 17 -3.02 -13.63 -28.49
N GLN A 18 -2.74 -12.98 -29.63
CA GLN A 18 -3.43 -13.31 -30.89
C GLN A 18 -3.19 -14.76 -31.37
N GLN A 19 -2.03 -15.36 -31.07
CA GLN A 19 -1.74 -16.74 -31.46
C GLN A 19 -2.29 -17.78 -30.49
N ARG A 20 -2.38 -17.48 -29.18
CA ARG A 20 -2.99 -18.40 -28.20
C ARG A 20 -4.51 -18.43 -28.30
N ILE A 21 -5.17 -17.31 -28.58
CA ILE A 21 -6.65 -17.21 -28.71
C ILE A 21 -7.20 -18.14 -29.81
N ARG A 22 -6.46 -18.34 -30.93
CA ARG A 22 -6.87 -19.26 -32.01
C ARG A 22 -6.91 -20.74 -31.60
N LYS A 23 -6.21 -21.15 -30.55
CA LYS A 23 -6.08 -22.57 -30.17
C LYS A 23 -7.21 -23.05 -29.24
N TYR A 24 -7.89 -22.13 -28.55
CA TYR A 24 -8.93 -22.47 -27.55
C TYR A 24 -10.36 -22.49 -28.10
N SER A 25 -10.58 -21.98 -29.33
CA SER A 25 -11.89 -21.99 -30.01
C SER A 25 -12.39 -23.38 -30.46
N LEU A 26 -11.61 -24.45 -30.27
CA LEU A 26 -11.89 -25.77 -30.85
C LEU A 26 -12.46 -26.81 -29.87
N LEU A 27 -12.72 -26.46 -28.61
CA LEU A 27 -13.20 -27.41 -27.60
C LEU A 27 -14.40 -26.84 -26.83
N HIS A 28 -15.60 -26.94 -27.40
CA HIS A 28 -16.86 -26.73 -26.68
C HIS A 28 -17.87 -27.83 -27.05
N GLY A 29 -18.40 -28.52 -26.03
CA GLY A 29 -19.50 -29.45 -26.18
C GLY A 29 -20.07 -30.00 -24.85
N ARG A 30 -21.30 -29.55 -24.53
CA ARG A 30 -22.40 -30.21 -23.77
C ARG A 30 -22.46 -30.13 -22.21
N ARG A 31 -23.30 -29.19 -21.74
CA ARG A 31 -24.61 -29.26 -21.01
C ARG A 31 -24.96 -30.31 -19.90
N ASP A 32 -25.73 -29.78 -18.92
CA ASP A 32 -26.78 -30.33 -18.00
C ASP A 32 -26.31 -31.00 -16.67
N ALA A 33 -26.95 -30.94 -15.48
CA ALA A 33 -28.12 -30.26 -14.88
C ALA A 33 -28.16 -30.45 -13.32
N SER A 34 -28.91 -29.58 -12.61
CA SER A 34 -29.73 -29.77 -11.36
C SER A 34 -29.19 -30.41 -10.05
N PHE A 35 -29.49 -29.83 -8.86
CA PHE A 35 -30.28 -30.46 -7.76
C PHE A 35 -30.54 -29.58 -6.49
N CYS A 36 -31.62 -29.96 -5.80
CA CYS A 36 -32.44 -29.45 -4.68
C CYS A 36 -31.88 -28.86 -3.35
N ASN A 37 -32.71 -27.93 -2.82
CA ASN A 37 -33.17 -27.60 -1.45
C ASN A 37 -32.76 -28.46 -0.23
N MET A 38 -32.54 -27.79 0.91
CA MET A 38 -33.11 -28.13 2.23
C MET A 38 -33.00 -26.97 3.26
N THR A 39 -34.13 -26.65 3.92
CA THR A 39 -34.26 -25.83 5.15
C THR A 39 -34.16 -26.72 6.40
N PRO A 40 -33.84 -26.18 7.61
CA PRO A 40 -34.93 -25.82 8.53
C PRO A 40 -34.70 -24.63 9.49
N THR A 41 -35.81 -23.95 9.79
CA THR A 41 -36.28 -23.33 11.06
C THR A 41 -35.65 -23.88 12.37
N LEU A 42 -35.51 -23.19 13.51
CA LEU A 42 -36.40 -22.22 14.21
C LEU A 42 -35.74 -21.76 15.55
N TYR A 43 -36.36 -20.75 16.19
CA TYR A 43 -36.43 -20.42 17.64
C TYR A 43 -35.52 -19.36 18.29
N TYR A 44 -36.17 -18.24 18.66
CA TYR A 44 -35.80 -17.20 19.64
C TYR A 44 -36.35 -17.54 21.04
N PRO A 45 -35.81 -16.92 22.12
CA PRO A 45 -36.73 -16.12 22.94
C PRO A 45 -36.15 -14.77 23.43
N ASP A 46 -37.08 -14.00 24.01
CA ASP A 46 -37.18 -12.56 24.15
C ASP A 46 -36.96 -12.08 25.61
N LYS A 47 -36.51 -10.82 25.76
CA LYS A 47 -36.67 -9.83 26.86
C LYS A 47 -36.49 -10.19 28.36
N LYS A 48 -35.79 -9.30 29.10
CA LYS A 48 -36.41 -8.26 29.99
C LYS A 48 -35.39 -7.48 30.86
N SER A 49 -35.35 -6.15 30.66
CA SER A 49 -35.40 -5.02 31.63
C SER A 49 -35.20 -5.21 33.15
N ARG A 50 -34.37 -4.35 33.79
CA ARG A 50 -34.68 -3.38 34.90
C ARG A 50 -33.36 -2.77 35.48
N ARG A 51 -33.11 -1.46 35.40
CA ARG A 51 -33.37 -0.33 36.35
C ARG A 51 -32.61 -0.31 37.71
N VAL A 52 -31.67 0.65 37.81
CA VAL A 52 -31.57 1.80 38.76
C VAL A 52 -31.39 1.60 40.28
N ASN A 53 -30.27 2.12 40.83
CA ASN A 53 -30.11 3.14 41.93
C ASN A 53 -28.62 3.11 42.42
N LYS A 54 -27.82 4.20 42.56
CA LYS A 54 -27.86 5.49 43.31
C LYS A 54 -27.52 5.38 44.81
N SER A 55 -26.36 5.92 45.22
CA SER A 55 -25.99 6.52 46.55
C SER A 55 -24.44 6.66 46.65
N SER A 56 -23.85 7.85 46.59
CA SER A 56 -23.54 8.80 47.69
C SER A 56 -22.41 8.34 48.63
N ASP A 57 -21.30 9.09 48.72
CA ASP A 57 -20.97 9.92 49.91
C ASP A 57 -19.63 10.66 49.81
N MET A 58 -19.60 11.77 50.54
CA MET A 58 -18.55 12.78 50.74
C MET A 58 -17.40 12.27 51.63
N ALA A 59 -16.19 12.81 51.46
CA ALA A 59 -15.61 13.79 52.41
C ALA A 59 -14.11 14.07 52.17
N SER A 60 -13.81 15.36 52.28
CA SER A 60 -12.55 16.09 52.35
C SER A 60 -11.52 15.61 53.37
N ILE A 61 -10.23 15.88 53.12
CA ILE A 61 -9.26 16.45 54.08
C ILE A 61 -8.23 17.28 53.28
N SER A 62 -8.05 18.53 53.71
CA SER A 62 -7.03 19.48 53.26
C SER A 62 -5.82 19.46 54.19
N CYS A 63 -4.60 19.60 53.66
CA CYS A 63 -3.41 19.94 54.43
C CYS A 63 -2.62 21.03 53.70
N HIS A 64 -2.61 22.25 54.24
CA HIS A 64 -1.70 23.32 53.84
C HIS A 64 -0.32 23.11 54.48
N ALA A 65 0.74 23.25 53.68
CA ALA A 65 2.07 23.57 54.16
C ALA A 65 2.73 24.54 53.17
N SER A 66 2.88 25.79 53.61
CA SER A 66 3.65 26.83 52.93
C SER A 66 5.14 26.62 53.18
N THR A 67 5.93 26.54 52.12
CA THR A 67 7.37 26.79 52.16
C THR A 67 7.77 27.53 50.89
N ASN A 68 8.12 28.81 51.05
CA ASN A 68 8.77 29.63 50.04
C ASN A 68 10.09 28.97 49.59
N LYS A 69 10.16 28.59 48.32
CA LYS A 69 11.41 28.47 47.58
C LYS A 69 11.22 29.22 46.27
N GLU A 70 12.06 30.23 46.07
CA GLU A 70 12.16 31.00 44.85
C GLU A 70 12.31 30.05 43.66
N ILE A 71 11.26 29.96 42.85
CA ILE A 71 11.31 29.32 41.54
C ILE A 71 11.95 30.35 40.63
N VAL A 72 13.23 30.14 40.30
CA VAL A 72 13.85 30.73 39.13
C VAL A 72 13.03 30.26 37.93
N ASN A 73 12.13 31.12 37.48
CA ASN A 73 11.28 30.88 36.32
C ASN A 73 12.18 31.00 35.09
N ILE A 74 12.89 29.92 34.76
CA ILE A 74 13.47 29.75 33.43
C ILE A 74 12.25 29.65 32.52
N SER A 75 11.85 30.79 31.95
CA SER A 75 10.92 30.87 30.85
C SER A 75 11.52 30.08 29.68
N SER A 76 11.33 28.76 29.69
CA SER A 76 11.36 27.97 28.47
C SER A 76 10.24 28.55 27.62
N ASN A 77 10.60 29.36 26.62
CA ASN A 77 9.67 29.65 25.53
C ASN A 77 9.08 28.30 25.11
N PRO A 78 7.74 28.10 25.12
CA PRO A 78 7.19 26.89 24.58
C PRO A 78 7.69 26.83 23.14
N VAL A 79 8.53 25.84 22.84
CA VAL A 79 8.91 25.55 21.45
C VAL A 79 7.58 25.31 20.77
N HIS A 80 7.15 26.27 19.95
CA HIS A 80 5.86 26.20 19.30
C HIS A 80 5.91 24.96 18.42
N GLU A 81 5.13 23.93 18.76
CA GLU A 81 5.15 22.69 17.99
C GLU A 81 4.67 23.00 16.58
N LYS A 82 5.53 22.78 15.59
CA LYS A 82 5.21 22.88 14.18
C LYS A 82 5.05 21.49 13.62
N VAL A 83 3.81 21.12 13.31
CA VAL A 83 3.45 19.80 12.81
C VAL A 83 3.56 19.78 11.29
N GLY A 84 4.25 18.77 10.78
CA GLY A 84 4.32 18.44 9.37
C GLY A 84 3.75 17.06 9.10
N VAL A 85 3.11 16.89 7.95
CA VAL A 85 2.69 15.59 7.42
C VAL A 85 3.40 15.38 6.09
N LEU A 86 4.13 14.29 5.95
CA LEU A 86 4.79 13.93 4.69
C LEU A 86 4.05 12.78 4.03
N LEU A 87 3.37 13.08 2.92
CA LEU A 87 2.72 12.10 2.07
C LEU A 87 3.75 11.41 1.17
N LEU A 88 3.78 10.08 1.18
CA LEU A 88 4.65 9.29 0.31
C LEU A 88 3.83 8.60 -0.77
N ASN A 89 4.25 8.72 -2.02
CA ASN A 89 3.64 8.02 -3.14
C ASN A 89 4.70 7.71 -4.22
N LEU A 90 4.35 6.93 -5.23
CA LEU A 90 5.27 6.42 -6.25
C LEU A 90 5.75 7.56 -7.16
N GLY A 91 4.85 8.47 -7.49
CA GLY A 91 5.00 9.45 -8.57
C GLY A 91 4.56 8.88 -9.92
N GLY A 92 4.56 9.74 -10.92
CA GLY A 92 4.24 9.35 -12.29
C GLY A 92 4.67 10.46 -13.25
N PRO A 93 5.02 10.13 -14.51
CA PRO A 93 5.46 11.10 -15.50
C PRO A 93 4.31 12.05 -15.83
N GLU A 94 4.55 13.36 -15.79
CA GLU A 94 3.51 14.37 -16.05
C GLU A 94 3.28 14.60 -17.55
N THR A 95 4.31 14.33 -18.36
CA THR A 95 4.27 14.41 -19.81
C THR A 95 4.84 13.15 -20.46
N LEU A 96 4.62 12.99 -21.77
CA LEU A 96 5.19 11.88 -22.53
C LEU A 96 6.73 11.88 -22.56
N ASP A 97 7.37 13.03 -22.42
CA ASP A 97 8.84 13.12 -22.40
C ASP A 97 9.44 12.67 -21.08
N ASP A 98 8.65 12.71 -20.01
CA ASP A 98 9.02 12.28 -18.67
C ASP A 98 9.03 10.76 -18.50
N VAL A 99 8.40 10.02 -19.41
CA VAL A 99 8.21 8.57 -19.30
C VAL A 99 9.54 7.81 -19.18
N GLN A 100 10.52 8.09 -20.05
CA GLN A 100 11.80 7.37 -19.99
C GLN A 100 12.61 7.73 -18.73
N PRO A 101 12.76 9.01 -18.35
CA PRO A 101 13.36 9.40 -17.06
C PRO A 101 12.68 8.77 -15.85
N PHE A 102 11.35 8.77 -15.79
CA PHE A 102 10.57 8.13 -14.72
C PHE A 102 10.88 6.63 -14.62
N LEU A 103 10.80 5.91 -15.75
CA LEU A 103 11.10 4.47 -15.80
C LEU A 103 12.55 4.19 -15.40
N PHE A 104 13.49 5.08 -15.76
CA PHE A 104 14.87 4.94 -15.33
C PHE A 104 15.00 5.00 -13.80
N ASN A 105 14.36 5.95 -13.15
CA ASN A 105 14.37 6.08 -11.68
C ASN A 105 13.74 4.85 -11.00
N LEU A 106 12.61 4.37 -11.53
CA LEU A 106 11.92 3.17 -11.05
C LEU A 106 12.83 1.93 -11.11
N PHE A 107 13.43 1.65 -12.26
CA PHE A 107 14.28 0.46 -12.43
C PHE A 107 15.67 0.59 -11.82
N ALA A 108 16.11 1.81 -11.52
CA ALA A 108 17.36 2.06 -10.78
C ALA A 108 17.23 1.73 -9.28
N ASP A 109 16.00 1.56 -8.78
CA ASP A 109 15.76 1.20 -7.39
C ASP A 109 16.09 -0.29 -7.13
N PRO A 110 17.05 -0.59 -6.24
CA PRO A 110 17.34 -1.96 -5.85
C PRO A 110 16.17 -2.66 -5.16
N ASP A 111 15.20 -1.93 -4.61
CA ASP A 111 14.02 -2.50 -3.97
C ASP A 111 12.93 -2.90 -4.98
N ILE A 112 13.06 -2.49 -6.25
CA ILE A 112 12.21 -2.92 -7.38
C ILE A 112 12.91 -4.04 -8.16
N ILE A 113 14.16 -3.82 -8.58
CA ILE A 113 14.98 -4.85 -9.24
C ILE A 113 16.18 -5.19 -8.34
N ARG A 114 16.07 -6.30 -7.62
CA ARG A 114 17.12 -6.79 -6.72
C ARG A 114 18.21 -7.54 -7.49
N LEU A 115 19.29 -6.84 -7.86
CA LEU A 115 20.51 -7.50 -8.34
C LEU A 115 21.33 -8.10 -7.18
N PRO A 116 21.98 -9.26 -7.37
CA PRO A 116 22.91 -9.80 -6.39
C PRO A 116 23.99 -8.78 -6.03
N ARG A 117 24.45 -8.77 -4.77
CA ARG A 117 25.39 -7.75 -4.24
C ARG A 117 26.63 -7.55 -5.13
N LEU A 118 27.17 -8.63 -5.68
CA LEU A 118 28.34 -8.60 -6.56
C LEU A 118 28.10 -7.81 -7.86
N PHE A 119 26.86 -7.74 -8.33
CA PHE A 119 26.47 -7.10 -9.60
C PHE A 119 25.73 -5.78 -9.42
N ARG A 120 25.67 -5.23 -8.20
CA ARG A 120 24.95 -3.98 -7.92
C ARG A 120 25.47 -2.78 -8.73
N PHE A 121 26.74 -2.79 -9.12
CA PHE A 121 27.31 -1.75 -9.99
C PHE A 121 26.65 -1.71 -11.39
N LEU A 122 25.99 -2.79 -11.82
CA LEU A 122 25.23 -2.87 -13.08
C LEU A 122 23.80 -2.34 -12.98
N GLN A 123 23.33 -1.92 -11.79
CA GLN A 123 21.94 -1.47 -11.59
C GLN A 123 21.57 -0.31 -12.54
N LYS A 124 22.35 0.78 -12.55
CA LYS A 124 22.08 1.95 -13.39
C LYS A 124 22.19 1.65 -14.89
N PRO A 125 23.23 0.94 -15.38
CA PRO A 125 23.27 0.48 -16.77
C PRO A 125 22.05 -0.35 -17.17
N LEU A 126 21.64 -1.29 -16.30
CA LEU A 126 20.46 -2.13 -16.54
C LEU A 126 19.18 -1.28 -16.58
N ALA A 127 19.01 -0.36 -15.63
CA ALA A 127 17.88 0.56 -15.59
C ALA A 127 17.80 1.42 -16.85
N LYS A 128 18.93 1.92 -17.36
CA LYS A 128 18.96 2.69 -18.62
C LYS A 128 18.55 1.84 -19.81
N LEU A 129 19.02 0.59 -19.89
CA LEU A 129 18.65 -0.34 -20.94
C LEU A 129 17.14 -0.63 -20.92
N ILE A 130 16.61 -1.06 -19.76
CA ILE A 130 15.19 -1.42 -19.60
C ILE A 130 14.30 -0.21 -19.88
N SER A 131 14.60 0.95 -19.28
CA SER A 131 13.80 2.16 -19.48
C SER A 131 13.77 2.60 -20.95
N THR A 132 14.88 2.50 -21.67
CA THR A 132 14.93 2.87 -23.10
C THR A 132 14.07 1.95 -23.95
N PHE A 133 14.10 0.64 -23.69
CA PHE A 133 13.26 -0.32 -24.41
C PHE A 133 11.77 -0.24 -24.06
N ARG A 134 11.43 0.06 -22.80
CA ARG A 134 10.03 0.13 -22.35
C ARG A 134 9.36 1.47 -22.67
N ALA A 135 10.14 2.54 -22.79
CA ALA A 135 9.60 3.88 -22.97
C ALA A 135 8.62 4.02 -24.14
N PRO A 136 8.83 3.46 -25.35
CA PRO A 136 7.87 3.63 -26.45
C PRO A 136 6.48 3.09 -26.10
N LYS A 137 6.37 1.84 -25.63
CA LYS A 137 5.10 1.25 -25.22
C LYS A 137 4.46 2.02 -24.06
N SER A 138 5.25 2.42 -23.06
CA SER A 138 4.72 3.21 -21.95
C SER A 138 4.25 4.60 -22.38
N LYS A 139 4.91 5.25 -23.36
CA LYS A 139 4.45 6.53 -23.91
C LYS A 139 3.11 6.39 -24.62
N GLU A 140 2.89 5.29 -25.35
CA GLU A 140 1.58 5.02 -25.98
C GLU A 140 0.47 4.86 -24.93
N ALA A 141 0.74 4.11 -23.85
CA ALA A 141 -0.20 3.94 -22.74
C ALA A 141 -0.47 5.27 -21.98
N TYR A 142 0.55 6.11 -21.77
CA TYR A 142 0.32 7.45 -21.21
C TYR A 142 -0.44 8.36 -22.18
N ALA A 143 -0.21 8.22 -23.49
CA ALA A 143 -0.92 9.01 -24.50
C ALA A 143 -2.41 8.66 -24.56
N SER A 144 -2.78 7.39 -24.39
CA SER A 144 -4.19 6.97 -24.38
C SER A 144 -5.00 7.53 -23.20
N ILE A 145 -4.34 7.86 -22.09
CA ILE A 145 -4.99 8.43 -20.89
C ILE A 145 -4.87 9.96 -20.78
N GLY A 146 -4.39 10.64 -21.82
CA GLY A 146 -4.32 12.11 -21.87
C GLY A 146 -2.91 12.72 -21.86
N GLY A 147 -1.86 11.90 -21.98
CA GLY A 147 -0.48 12.36 -22.19
C GLY A 147 0.42 12.38 -20.96
N GLY A 148 -0.08 11.95 -19.80
CA GLY A 148 0.65 11.93 -18.53
C GLY A 148 -0.15 11.29 -17.41
N SER A 149 0.51 11.03 -16.28
CA SER A 149 -0.10 10.46 -15.07
C SER A 149 -0.85 11.54 -14.29
N PRO A 150 -2.13 11.33 -13.94
CA PRO A 150 -2.86 12.26 -13.07
C PRO A 150 -2.46 12.13 -11.60
N LEU A 151 -1.67 11.11 -11.24
CA LEU A 151 -1.35 10.75 -9.86
C LEU A 151 -0.75 11.91 -9.06
N ARG A 152 0.16 12.69 -9.67
CA ARG A 152 0.78 13.83 -8.96
C ARG A 152 -0.25 14.91 -8.63
N LYS A 153 -1.05 15.30 -9.62
CA LYS A 153 -2.11 16.29 -9.43
C LYS A 153 -3.09 15.85 -8.35
N ILE A 154 -3.55 14.60 -8.39
CA ILE A 154 -4.49 14.06 -7.38
C ILE A 154 -3.82 14.02 -6.00
N THR A 155 -2.54 13.66 -5.90
CA THR A 155 -1.82 13.65 -4.62
C THR A 155 -1.70 15.06 -4.03
N ASP A 156 -1.47 16.08 -4.87
CA ASP A 156 -1.44 17.48 -4.42
C ASP A 156 -2.84 17.95 -3.96
N GLU A 157 -3.90 17.54 -4.65
CA GLU A 157 -5.29 17.77 -4.22
C GLU A 157 -5.59 17.07 -2.88
N GLN A 158 -5.14 15.82 -2.71
CA GLN A 158 -5.26 15.08 -1.45
C GLN A 158 -4.49 15.76 -0.32
N ALA A 159 -3.29 16.29 -0.59
CA ALA A 159 -2.50 17.03 0.40
C ALA A 159 -3.23 18.29 0.88
N GLN A 160 -3.84 19.04 -0.04
CA GLN A 160 -4.60 20.23 0.30
C GLN A 160 -5.92 19.89 1.04
N ALA A 161 -6.60 18.82 0.63
CA ALA A 161 -7.81 18.34 1.29
C ALA A 161 -7.50 17.85 2.71
N LEU A 162 -6.41 17.11 2.90
CA LEU A 162 -5.93 16.65 4.20
C LEU A 162 -5.57 17.84 5.10
N LYS A 163 -4.84 18.84 4.58
CA LYS A 163 -4.53 20.06 5.34
C LYS A 163 -5.80 20.72 5.86
N THR A 164 -6.79 20.89 4.99
CA THR A 164 -8.09 21.50 5.36
C THR A 164 -8.80 20.65 6.43
N ALA A 165 -8.84 19.33 6.27
CA ALA A 165 -9.47 18.43 7.24
C ALA A 165 -8.75 18.42 8.61
N LEU A 166 -7.42 18.58 8.64
CA LEU A 166 -6.66 18.74 9.88
C LEU A 166 -6.99 20.07 10.56
N GLU A 167 -7.08 21.16 9.80
CA GLU A 167 -7.49 22.48 10.30
C GLU A 167 -8.91 22.45 10.89
N ASP A 168 -9.86 21.82 10.20
CA ASP A 168 -11.24 21.63 10.68
C ASP A 168 -11.31 20.81 11.98
N LYS A 169 -10.34 19.91 12.20
CA LYS A 169 -10.17 19.13 13.43
C LYS A 169 -9.32 19.83 14.49
N GLY A 170 -8.94 21.09 14.27
CA GLY A 170 -8.21 21.92 15.23
C GLY A 170 -6.69 21.71 15.26
N LEU A 171 -6.12 21.06 14.25
CA LEU A 171 -4.68 20.82 14.12
C LEU A 171 -4.10 21.60 12.95
N HIS A 172 -3.29 22.62 13.25
CA HIS A 172 -2.51 23.32 12.23
C HIS A 172 -1.27 22.50 11.83
N ALA A 173 -1.26 21.99 10.60
CA ALA A 173 -0.14 21.24 10.06
C ALA A 173 0.19 21.65 8.62
N ASN A 174 1.48 21.62 8.27
CA ASN A 174 1.92 21.72 6.88
C ASN A 174 1.93 20.32 6.26
N VAL A 175 1.38 20.17 5.06
CA VAL A 175 1.36 18.89 4.33
C VAL A 175 2.32 18.98 3.15
N PHE A 176 3.24 18.02 3.08
CA PHE A 176 4.27 17.90 2.06
C PHE A 176 4.05 16.63 1.25
N VAL A 177 4.49 16.65 0.00
CA VAL A 177 4.42 15.49 -0.91
C VAL A 177 5.83 15.08 -1.31
N ALA A 178 6.14 13.79 -1.17
CA ALA A 178 7.34 13.18 -1.70
C ALA A 178 6.98 11.99 -2.59
N MET A 179 7.51 12.02 -3.81
CA MET A 179 7.36 10.99 -4.81
C MET A 179 8.65 10.19 -4.91
N ARG A 180 8.52 8.86 -4.96
CA ARG A 180 9.66 7.95 -4.93
C ARG A 180 10.50 8.00 -6.22
N TYR A 181 9.84 8.10 -7.38
CA TYR A 181 10.48 8.03 -8.71
C TYR A 181 10.22 9.22 -9.62
N TRP A 182 9.46 10.20 -9.15
CA TRP A 182 9.20 11.45 -9.89
C TRP A 182 9.23 12.66 -8.96
N HIS A 183 9.03 13.87 -9.48
CA HIS A 183 9.01 15.08 -8.68
C HIS A 183 7.66 15.23 -7.90
N PRO A 184 7.69 15.80 -6.67
CA PRO A 184 8.86 16.29 -5.96
C PRO A 184 9.55 15.08 -5.35
N PHE A 185 10.86 14.95 -5.55
CA PHE A 185 11.59 13.87 -4.91
C PHE A 185 11.61 14.06 -3.39
N THR A 186 11.91 12.97 -2.67
CA THR A 186 12.04 12.98 -1.22
C THR A 186 12.93 14.12 -0.73
N GLU A 187 14.06 14.38 -1.39
CA GLU A 187 15.00 15.44 -1.05
C GLU A 187 14.37 16.84 -1.14
N GLU A 188 13.51 17.07 -2.13
CA GLU A 188 12.80 18.35 -2.32
C GLU A 188 11.78 18.57 -1.20
N ALA A 189 11.06 17.53 -0.79
CA ALA A 189 10.14 17.59 0.34
C ALA A 189 10.89 17.84 1.66
N ILE A 190 12.03 17.18 1.87
CA ILE A 190 12.89 17.37 3.03
C ILE A 190 13.40 18.82 3.12
N HIS A 191 13.75 19.43 1.99
CA HIS A 191 14.15 20.84 1.96
C HIS A 191 13.01 21.78 2.38
N GLN A 192 11.76 21.46 2.02
CA GLN A 192 10.59 22.22 2.44
C GLN A 192 10.31 22.05 3.94
N ILE A 193 10.36 20.81 4.45
CA ILE A 193 10.19 20.48 5.88
C ILE A 193 11.17 21.28 6.75
N LYS A 194 12.43 21.38 6.33
CA LYS A 194 13.43 22.19 7.04
C LYS A 194 13.15 23.68 6.96
N ARG A 195 12.76 24.17 5.79
CA ARG A 195 12.45 25.59 5.56
C ARG A 195 11.32 26.07 6.46
N ASP A 196 10.36 25.21 6.73
CA ASP A 196 9.20 25.51 7.55
C ASP A 196 9.46 25.31 9.06
N ASP A 197 10.67 24.88 9.45
CA ASP A 197 11.10 24.50 10.79
C ASP A 197 10.20 23.47 11.48
N ILE A 198 9.74 22.45 10.74
CA ILE A 198 8.91 21.38 11.31
C ILE A 198 9.63 20.69 12.47
N THR A 199 8.97 20.63 13.64
CA THR A 199 9.49 20.01 14.86
C THR A 199 8.87 18.65 15.16
N LYS A 200 7.70 18.36 14.58
CA LYS A 200 7.01 17.08 14.68
C LYS A 200 6.52 16.65 13.30
N LEU A 201 6.91 15.46 12.85
CA LEU A 201 6.66 14.98 11.50
C LEU A 201 5.94 13.64 11.51
N VAL A 202 4.77 13.58 10.89
CA VAL A 202 4.05 12.33 10.62
C VAL A 202 4.32 11.90 9.19
N ILE A 203 4.81 10.68 8.99
CA ILE A 203 5.02 10.09 7.67
C ILE A 203 3.82 9.21 7.33
N LEU A 204 3.15 9.52 6.22
CA LEU A 204 1.95 8.84 5.76
C LEU A 204 2.10 8.39 4.31
N PRO A 205 2.47 7.13 4.06
CA PRO A 205 2.40 6.54 2.73
C PRO A 205 0.94 6.45 2.26
N LEU A 206 0.67 6.85 1.01
CA LEU A 206 -0.65 6.74 0.38
C LEU A 206 -0.90 5.34 -0.21
N TYR A 207 -0.40 4.32 0.49
CA TYR A 207 -0.67 2.90 0.24
C TYR A 207 -1.36 2.35 1.49
N PRO A 208 -2.62 1.86 1.41
CA PRO A 208 -3.30 1.33 2.58
C PRO A 208 -2.58 0.11 3.15
N GLN A 209 -2.12 -0.77 2.27
CA GLN A 209 -1.35 -1.98 2.60
C GLN A 209 0.16 -1.69 2.48
N PHE A 210 0.93 -2.13 3.45
CA PHE A 210 2.38 -2.06 3.41
C PHE A 210 2.93 -3.06 2.39
N SER A 211 3.90 -2.63 1.59
CA SER A 211 4.83 -3.52 0.89
C SER A 211 6.26 -3.00 0.99
N ILE A 212 7.21 -3.93 0.94
CA ILE A 212 8.63 -3.64 0.94
C ILE A 212 9.02 -2.80 -0.28
N SER A 213 8.36 -2.98 -1.43
CA SER A 213 8.66 -2.24 -2.67
C SER A 213 8.04 -0.85 -2.74
N THR A 214 7.03 -0.54 -1.91
CA THR A 214 6.32 0.75 -1.92
C THR A 214 6.66 1.58 -0.69
N SER A 215 5.88 1.46 0.39
CA SER A 215 6.10 2.13 1.67
C SER A 215 7.49 1.84 2.21
N GLY A 216 7.93 0.58 2.18
CA GLY A 216 9.26 0.18 2.64
C GLY A 216 10.40 0.88 1.90
N SER A 217 10.33 1.02 0.58
CA SER A 217 11.37 1.70 -0.22
C SER A 217 11.45 3.18 0.15
N SER A 218 10.30 3.84 0.25
CA SER A 218 10.23 5.28 0.56
C SER A 218 10.70 5.57 2.00
N ILE A 219 10.30 4.74 2.96
CA ILE A 219 10.73 4.85 4.37
C ILE A 219 12.25 4.61 4.50
N ARG A 220 12.83 3.63 3.78
CA ARG A 220 14.30 3.40 3.81
C ARG A 220 15.10 4.59 3.33
N VAL A 221 14.65 5.27 2.28
CA VAL A 221 15.30 6.51 1.80
C VAL A 221 15.27 7.59 2.88
N LEU A 222 14.10 7.81 3.49
CA LEU A 222 13.96 8.76 4.60
C LEU A 222 14.85 8.41 5.79
N GLN A 223 14.91 7.15 6.18
CA GLN A 223 15.78 6.68 7.26
C GLN A 223 17.28 6.92 6.95
N SER A 224 17.70 6.86 5.69
CA SER A 224 19.08 7.23 5.31
C SER A 224 19.30 8.72 5.50
N ILE A 225 18.40 9.55 4.97
CA ILE A 225 18.47 11.01 5.08
C ILE A 225 18.48 11.46 6.54
N PHE A 226 17.55 10.95 7.35
CA PHE A 226 17.43 11.33 8.77
C PHE A 226 18.64 10.93 9.61
N ARG A 227 19.33 9.84 9.27
CA ARG A 227 20.55 9.43 9.98
C ARG A 227 21.74 10.31 9.66
N GLU A 228 21.82 10.82 8.43
CA GLU A 228 22.94 11.62 7.94
C GLU A 228 22.77 13.12 8.25
N ASP A 229 21.54 13.54 8.55
CA ASP A 229 21.17 14.93 8.68
C ASP A 229 20.86 15.33 10.13
N GLY A 230 21.71 16.20 10.68
CA GLY A 230 21.60 16.68 12.06
C GLY A 230 20.28 17.38 12.39
N TYR A 231 19.55 17.89 11.41
CA TYR A 231 18.23 18.51 11.61
C TYR A 231 17.24 17.54 12.28
N PHE A 232 17.17 16.30 11.78
CA PHE A 232 16.19 15.32 12.20
C PHE A 232 16.49 14.66 13.54
N THR A 233 17.66 14.93 14.13
CA THR A 233 17.98 14.45 15.50
C THR A 233 17.02 14.98 16.55
N ARG A 234 16.47 16.19 16.32
CA ARG A 234 15.55 16.89 17.25
C ARG A 234 14.09 16.87 16.81
N VAL A 235 13.79 16.35 15.62
CA VAL A 235 12.42 16.25 15.10
C VAL A 235 11.77 15.00 15.69
N ALA A 236 10.60 15.16 16.31
CA ALA A 236 9.79 14.02 16.73
C ALA A 236 9.11 13.40 15.51
N ILE A 237 9.39 12.13 15.20
CA ILE A 237 8.90 11.47 13.98
C ILE A 237 7.97 10.32 14.36
N SER A 238 6.83 10.22 13.69
CA SER A 238 6.00 9.01 13.67
C SER A 238 5.75 8.54 12.24
N VAL A 239 5.56 7.24 12.07
CA VAL A 239 5.33 6.60 10.77
C VAL A 239 4.03 5.81 10.86
N ILE A 240 3.11 6.08 9.95
CA ILE A 240 1.91 5.26 9.74
C ILE A 240 2.29 4.20 8.71
N GLU A 241 2.65 2.99 9.16
CA GLU A 241 3.20 1.95 8.27
C GLU A 241 2.16 1.38 7.29
N SER A 242 0.93 1.20 7.77
CA SER A 242 -0.23 0.75 7.00
C SER A 242 -1.51 1.24 7.69
N TRP A 243 -2.60 1.32 6.93
CA TRP A 243 -3.88 1.87 7.40
C TRP A 243 -5.11 1.25 6.71
N TYR A 244 -4.93 0.09 6.07
CA TYR A 244 -5.99 -0.62 5.35
C TYR A 244 -7.20 -1.04 6.21
N GLN A 245 -7.05 -1.14 7.53
CA GLN A 245 -8.10 -1.53 8.47
C GLN A 245 -8.97 -0.37 8.96
N ARG A 246 -8.65 0.87 8.58
CA ARG A 246 -9.36 2.04 9.12
C ARG A 246 -10.82 2.04 8.66
N GLU A 247 -11.73 2.25 9.62
CA GLU A 247 -13.17 2.21 9.35
C GLU A 247 -13.61 3.22 8.28
N GLY A 248 -13.03 4.42 8.27
CA GLY A 248 -13.39 5.45 7.29
C GLY A 248 -12.98 5.07 5.88
N TYR A 249 -11.78 4.51 5.70
CA TYR A 249 -11.34 3.91 4.44
C TYR A 249 -12.25 2.77 3.97
N ILE A 250 -12.53 1.79 4.84
CA ILE A 250 -13.39 0.64 4.53
C ILE A 250 -14.78 1.10 4.08
N ARG A 251 -15.41 2.01 4.84
CA ARG A 251 -16.73 2.57 4.51
C ARG A 251 -16.71 3.34 3.21
N SER A 252 -15.67 4.12 2.94
CA SER A 252 -15.54 4.89 1.69
C SER A 252 -15.41 3.96 0.47
N MET A 253 -14.66 2.86 0.60
CA MET A 253 -14.59 1.84 -0.44
C MET A 253 -15.93 1.15 -0.66
N ALA A 254 -16.63 0.76 0.42
CA ALA A 254 -17.96 0.17 0.34
C ALA A 254 -18.98 1.12 -0.34
N ASP A 255 -18.96 2.41 0.00
CA ASP A 255 -19.81 3.44 -0.62
C ASP A 255 -19.59 3.51 -2.15
N LEU A 256 -18.32 3.50 -2.59
CA LEU A 256 -18.00 3.53 -4.01
C LEU A 256 -18.40 2.23 -4.72
N ILE A 257 -18.18 1.07 -4.10
CA ILE A 257 -18.59 -0.23 -4.64
C ILE A 257 -20.12 -0.26 -4.82
N GLU A 258 -20.89 0.09 -3.79
CA GLU A 258 -22.36 0.13 -3.86
C GLU A 258 -22.88 1.08 -4.93
N LYS A 259 -22.28 2.28 -5.00
CA LYS A 259 -22.62 3.27 -6.02
C LYS A 259 -22.42 2.71 -7.42
N GLU A 260 -21.31 2.04 -7.69
CA GLU A 260 -21.04 1.47 -9.00
C GLU A 260 -21.87 0.20 -9.29
N LEU A 261 -22.14 -0.64 -8.29
CA LEU A 261 -23.06 -1.77 -8.41
C LEU A 261 -24.46 -1.32 -8.84
N SER A 262 -24.96 -0.21 -8.30
CA SER A 262 -26.30 0.32 -8.61
C SER A 262 -26.49 0.71 -10.08
N LYS A 263 -25.39 0.88 -10.84
CA LYS A 263 -25.44 1.19 -12.27
C LYS A 263 -25.71 -0.03 -13.15
N PHE A 264 -25.55 -1.24 -12.61
CA PHE A 264 -25.88 -2.47 -13.33
C PHE A 264 -27.39 -2.70 -13.29
N SER A 265 -27.94 -3.31 -14.35
CA SER A 265 -29.37 -3.65 -14.40
C SER A 265 -29.78 -4.70 -13.39
N LYS A 266 -28.84 -5.56 -12.98
CA LYS A 266 -29.02 -6.62 -11.99
C LYS A 266 -27.84 -6.62 -11.01
N PRO A 267 -27.78 -5.64 -10.08
CA PRO A 267 -26.64 -5.46 -9.19
C PRO A 267 -26.29 -6.72 -8.39
N GLU A 268 -27.28 -7.52 -8.00
CA GLU A 268 -27.14 -8.74 -7.21
C GLU A 268 -26.43 -9.91 -7.95
N GLU A 269 -26.43 -9.90 -9.29
CA GLU A 269 -25.75 -10.93 -10.11
C GLU A 269 -24.29 -10.55 -10.42
N VAL A 270 -23.84 -9.34 -10.06
CA VAL A 270 -22.50 -8.83 -10.40
C VAL A 270 -21.42 -9.53 -9.57
N MET A 271 -20.33 -9.95 -10.22
CA MET A 271 -19.11 -10.40 -9.55
C MET A 271 -18.25 -9.20 -9.19
N ILE A 272 -17.92 -9.03 -7.91
CA ILE A 272 -16.95 -8.02 -7.47
C ILE A 272 -15.55 -8.57 -7.68
N PHE A 273 -14.72 -7.86 -8.44
CA PHE A 273 -13.40 -8.30 -8.83
C PHE A 273 -12.34 -7.34 -8.29
N PHE A 274 -11.72 -7.70 -7.17
CA PHE A 274 -10.62 -6.91 -6.62
C PHE A 274 -9.36 -7.14 -7.45
N SER A 275 -8.83 -6.07 -8.03
CA SER A 275 -7.56 -6.10 -8.75
C SER A 275 -6.52 -5.33 -7.96
N ALA A 276 -5.50 -6.05 -7.51
CA ALA A 276 -4.37 -5.52 -6.74
C ALA A 276 -3.10 -5.55 -7.58
N HIS A 277 -2.19 -4.59 -7.39
CA HIS A 277 -0.87 -4.69 -8.02
C HIS A 277 -0.14 -5.94 -7.52
N GLY A 278 0.43 -6.73 -8.44
CA GLY A 278 1.20 -7.90 -8.07
C GLY A 278 2.53 -7.55 -7.40
N VAL A 279 3.07 -8.49 -6.64
CA VAL A 279 4.45 -8.41 -6.13
C VAL A 279 5.20 -9.69 -6.49
N PRO A 280 6.54 -9.65 -6.62
CA PRO A 280 7.32 -10.88 -6.72
C PRO A 280 7.01 -11.82 -5.55
N LEU A 281 6.82 -13.12 -5.83
CA LEU A 281 6.45 -14.10 -4.81
C LEU A 281 7.50 -14.18 -3.70
N SER A 282 8.78 -14.02 -4.05
CA SER A 282 9.89 -14.01 -3.10
C SER A 282 9.82 -12.86 -2.09
N TYR A 283 9.08 -11.78 -2.36
CA TYR A 283 8.90 -10.73 -1.36
C TYR A 283 8.03 -11.24 -0.22
N VAL A 284 6.96 -11.97 -0.55
CA VAL A 284 6.05 -12.56 0.43
C VAL A 284 6.70 -13.76 1.12
N GLU A 285 7.24 -14.71 0.35
CA GLU A 285 7.73 -15.98 0.91
C GLU A 285 9.11 -15.88 1.57
N ASP A 286 10.07 -15.17 0.96
CA ASP A 286 11.45 -15.13 1.44
C ASP A 286 11.74 -13.91 2.32
N ALA A 287 11.13 -12.76 1.99
CA ALA A 287 11.39 -11.50 2.68
C ALA A 287 10.34 -11.13 3.74
N GLY A 288 9.26 -11.90 3.86
CA GLY A 288 8.20 -11.68 4.85
C GLY A 288 7.36 -10.42 4.60
N ASP A 289 7.19 -10.02 3.34
CA ASP A 289 6.33 -8.88 2.96
C ASP A 289 4.87 -9.17 3.36
N PRO A 290 4.25 -8.35 4.25
CA PRO A 290 2.89 -8.58 4.73
C PRO A 290 1.81 -8.23 3.70
N TYR A 291 2.18 -7.72 2.52
CA TYR A 291 1.26 -7.19 1.52
C TYR A 291 0.10 -8.14 1.17
N ARG A 292 0.38 -9.44 0.96
CA ARG A 292 -0.67 -10.43 0.65
C ARG A 292 -1.69 -10.51 1.79
N ASP A 293 -1.22 -10.72 3.01
CA ASP A 293 -2.08 -10.96 4.16
C ASP A 293 -2.88 -9.69 4.50
N GLN A 294 -2.27 -8.51 4.40
CA GLN A 294 -2.97 -7.22 4.56
C GLN A 294 -3.99 -6.96 3.45
N MET A 295 -3.71 -7.37 2.21
CA MET A 295 -4.63 -7.23 1.08
C MET A 295 -5.87 -8.11 1.27
N GLU A 296 -5.67 -9.37 1.66
CA GLU A 296 -6.76 -10.32 1.91
C GLU A 296 -7.63 -9.88 3.10
N ASP A 297 -7.01 -9.42 4.18
CA ASP A 297 -7.71 -8.88 5.36
C ASP A 297 -8.49 -7.59 5.00
N CYS A 298 -7.87 -6.67 4.27
CA CYS A 298 -8.52 -5.46 3.75
C CYS A 298 -9.80 -5.79 2.97
N ILE A 299 -9.72 -6.78 2.07
CA ILE A 299 -10.88 -7.21 1.26
C ILE A 299 -11.96 -7.85 2.13
N SER A 300 -11.58 -8.69 3.11
CA SER A 300 -12.54 -9.25 4.07
C SER A 300 -13.31 -8.14 4.80
N LEU A 301 -12.60 -7.14 5.31
CA LEU A 301 -13.21 -6.00 6.03
C LEU A 301 -14.17 -5.19 5.16
N ILE A 302 -13.81 -4.92 3.90
CA ILE A 302 -14.70 -4.27 2.92
C ILE A 302 -15.92 -5.14 2.62
N MET A 303 -15.72 -6.44 2.40
CA MET A 303 -16.82 -7.36 2.12
C MET A 303 -17.75 -7.53 3.32
N ASP A 304 -17.24 -7.49 4.55
CA ASP A 304 -18.05 -7.56 5.76
C ASP A 304 -18.86 -6.26 5.97
N GLU A 305 -18.28 -5.10 5.68
CA GLU A 305 -19.01 -3.83 5.63
C GLU A 305 -20.14 -3.90 4.59
N LEU A 306 -19.87 -4.37 3.38
CA LEU A 306 -20.89 -4.55 2.32
C LEU A 306 -22.01 -5.53 2.74
N LYS A 307 -21.67 -6.67 3.36
CA LYS A 307 -22.67 -7.61 3.88
C LYS A 307 -23.54 -6.97 4.95
N SER A 308 -22.97 -6.14 5.83
CA SER A 308 -23.74 -5.41 6.86
C SER A 308 -24.80 -4.49 6.24
N ARG A 309 -24.56 -4.02 5.01
CA ARG A 309 -25.45 -3.19 4.20
C ARG A 309 -26.37 -3.99 3.26
N ARG A 310 -26.37 -5.33 3.39
CA ARG A 310 -27.14 -6.29 2.57
C ARG A 310 -26.66 -6.44 1.12
N VAL A 311 -25.41 -6.10 0.85
CA VAL A 311 -24.75 -6.39 -0.43
C VAL A 311 -24.06 -7.75 -0.31
N MET A 312 -24.64 -8.76 -0.98
CA MET A 312 -24.25 -10.18 -0.83
C MET A 312 -23.52 -10.74 -2.06
N ASN A 313 -22.97 -9.86 -2.90
CA ASN A 313 -22.27 -10.23 -4.11
C ASN A 313 -21.08 -11.16 -3.82
N ASN A 314 -20.89 -12.12 -4.72
CA ASN A 314 -19.65 -12.89 -4.74
C ASN A 314 -18.48 -12.00 -5.11
N HIS A 315 -17.29 -12.33 -4.60
CA HIS A 315 -16.07 -11.62 -4.92
C HIS A 315 -14.91 -12.56 -5.19
N THR A 316 -13.89 -12.04 -5.86
CA THR A 316 -12.58 -12.68 -5.99
C THR A 316 -11.47 -11.63 -6.03
N LEU A 317 -10.24 -12.05 -5.75
CA LEU A 317 -9.02 -11.24 -5.79
C LEU A 317 -8.08 -11.80 -6.84
N ALA A 318 -7.48 -10.91 -7.65
CA ALA A 318 -6.37 -11.24 -8.52
C ALA A 318 -5.33 -10.11 -8.55
N TYR A 319 -4.14 -10.46 -9.02
CA TYR A 319 -2.97 -9.60 -9.05
C TYR A 319 -2.59 -9.22 -10.48
N GLN A 320 -2.47 -7.91 -10.75
CA GLN A 320 -2.19 -7.32 -12.06
C GLN A 320 -0.71 -6.94 -12.24
N SER A 321 -0.37 -6.42 -13.44
CA SER A 321 0.90 -5.74 -13.74
C SER A 321 2.19 -6.53 -13.51
N ARG A 322 2.17 -7.87 -13.68
CA ARG A 322 3.36 -8.73 -13.58
C ARG A 322 4.42 -8.39 -14.65
N VAL A 323 5.70 -8.36 -14.28
CA VAL A 323 6.80 -8.10 -15.22
C VAL A 323 7.99 -9.04 -15.05
N GLY A 324 8.62 -9.39 -16.17
CA GLY A 324 9.85 -10.18 -16.19
C GLY A 324 9.65 -11.67 -15.88
N PRO A 325 10.75 -12.43 -15.78
CA PRO A 325 10.71 -13.89 -15.73
C PRO A 325 10.53 -14.48 -14.32
N VAL A 326 10.55 -13.64 -13.28
CA VAL A 326 10.38 -14.09 -11.89
C VAL A 326 8.95 -14.51 -11.63
N GLN A 327 8.73 -15.35 -10.62
CA GLN A 327 7.39 -15.70 -10.21
C GLN A 327 6.75 -14.55 -9.42
N TRP A 328 5.49 -14.25 -9.75
CA TRP A 328 4.70 -13.23 -9.10
C TRP A 328 3.60 -13.88 -8.26
N LEU A 329 3.05 -13.09 -7.34
CA LEU A 329 1.89 -13.47 -6.54
C LEU A 329 0.69 -13.77 -7.46
N LYS A 330 -0.04 -14.83 -7.12
CA LYS A 330 -1.16 -15.39 -7.87
C LYS A 330 -2.45 -15.27 -7.06
N PRO A 331 -3.64 -15.31 -7.71
CA PRO A 331 -3.86 -15.55 -9.14
C PRO A 331 -3.67 -14.29 -10.00
N TYR A 332 -3.48 -14.45 -11.31
CA TYR A 332 -3.19 -13.32 -12.21
C TYR A 332 -4.46 -12.74 -12.82
N THR A 333 -4.58 -11.41 -12.87
CA THR A 333 -5.81 -10.72 -13.32
C THR A 333 -6.26 -11.17 -14.72
N ASP A 334 -5.34 -11.23 -15.67
CA ASP A 334 -5.62 -11.66 -17.05
C ASP A 334 -6.15 -13.09 -17.12
N GLU A 335 -5.56 -14.02 -16.36
CA GLU A 335 -5.98 -15.42 -16.32
C GLU A 335 -7.34 -15.60 -15.63
N VAL A 336 -7.59 -14.89 -14.53
CA VAL A 336 -8.86 -14.98 -13.79
C VAL A 336 -10.02 -14.40 -14.59
N ILE A 337 -9.82 -13.29 -15.31
CA ILE A 337 -10.87 -12.71 -16.17
C ILE A 337 -11.34 -13.73 -17.21
N VAL A 338 -10.41 -14.42 -17.88
CA VAL A 338 -10.73 -15.47 -18.85
C VAL A 338 -11.48 -16.62 -18.20
N GLU A 339 -11.03 -17.07 -17.02
CA GLU A 339 -11.67 -18.14 -16.26
C GLU A 339 -13.10 -17.79 -15.85
N LEU A 340 -13.35 -16.56 -15.37
CA LEU A 340 -14.68 -16.09 -14.99
C LEU A 340 -15.63 -16.05 -16.19
N GLY A 341 -15.15 -15.56 -17.34
CA GLY A 341 -15.90 -15.59 -18.58
C GLY A 341 -16.28 -17.01 -19.02
N GLN A 342 -15.33 -17.96 -18.95
CA GLN A 342 -15.58 -19.39 -19.23
C GLN A 342 -16.58 -20.03 -18.25
N LYS A 343 -16.61 -19.57 -16.99
CA LYS A 343 -17.59 -19.97 -15.98
C LYS A 343 -18.97 -19.33 -16.15
N GLY A 344 -19.14 -18.46 -17.15
CA GLY A 344 -20.41 -17.82 -17.48
C GLY A 344 -20.74 -16.58 -16.66
N VAL A 345 -19.74 -15.96 -16.00
CA VAL A 345 -19.92 -14.65 -15.37
C VAL A 345 -20.20 -13.61 -16.47
N GLN A 346 -21.36 -12.95 -16.40
CA GLN A 346 -21.75 -11.95 -17.40
C GLN A 346 -21.46 -10.51 -16.97
N SER A 347 -21.40 -10.25 -15.66
CA SER A 347 -21.27 -8.91 -15.10
C SER A 347 -20.11 -8.85 -14.12
N LEU A 348 -19.14 -7.98 -14.37
CA LEU A 348 -17.95 -7.81 -13.55
C LEU A 348 -17.81 -6.34 -13.12
N LEU A 349 -17.66 -6.10 -11.82
CA LEU A 349 -17.30 -4.80 -11.26
C LEU A 349 -15.86 -4.89 -10.71
N THR A 350 -14.93 -4.26 -11.41
CA THR A 350 -13.51 -4.25 -11.04
C THR A 350 -13.22 -3.18 -9.99
N VAL A 351 -12.54 -3.55 -8.91
CA VAL A 351 -12.16 -2.67 -7.80
C VAL A 351 -10.63 -2.54 -7.75
N PRO A 352 -10.05 -1.38 -8.15
CA PRO A 352 -8.62 -1.14 -7.97
C PRO A 352 -8.32 -0.88 -6.49
N ILE A 353 -7.80 -1.88 -5.78
CA ILE A 353 -7.74 -1.86 -4.30
C ILE A 353 -6.37 -1.44 -3.73
N SER A 354 -5.32 -1.48 -4.55
CA SER A 354 -3.94 -1.18 -4.11
C SER A 354 -3.58 0.32 -4.09
N PHE A 355 -4.44 1.19 -4.62
CA PHE A 355 -4.14 2.61 -4.78
C PHE A 355 -5.35 3.49 -4.52
N VAL A 356 -5.08 4.70 -4.03
CA VAL A 356 -6.12 5.71 -3.73
C VAL A 356 -6.19 6.85 -4.73
N SER A 357 -5.40 6.82 -5.80
CA SER A 357 -5.40 7.80 -6.88
C SER A 357 -5.52 7.10 -8.23
N GLU A 358 -6.17 7.75 -9.19
CA GLU A 358 -6.14 7.32 -10.58
C GLU A 358 -4.70 7.41 -11.11
N HIS A 359 -4.31 6.42 -11.92
CA HIS A 359 -2.99 6.31 -12.53
C HIS A 359 -3.05 5.38 -13.73
N ILE A 360 -1.91 5.06 -14.34
CA ILE A 360 -1.86 4.26 -15.57
C ILE A 360 -2.53 2.88 -15.42
N GLU A 361 -2.40 2.22 -14.27
CA GLU A 361 -2.98 0.88 -14.10
C GLU A 361 -4.51 0.92 -14.01
N THR A 362 -5.10 2.01 -13.52
CA THR A 362 -6.57 2.13 -13.49
C THR A 362 -7.13 2.59 -14.84
N LEU A 363 -6.53 3.62 -15.44
CA LEU A 363 -7.06 4.30 -16.61
C LEU A 363 -6.72 3.61 -17.94
N GLU A 364 -5.62 2.85 -17.98
CA GLU A 364 -5.19 2.14 -19.18
C GLU A 364 -5.34 0.63 -18.99
N GLU A 365 -4.67 0.05 -18.00
CA GLU A 365 -4.64 -1.42 -17.83
C GLU A 365 -6.05 -1.95 -17.50
N ILE A 366 -6.76 -1.38 -16.51
CA ILE A 366 -8.12 -1.82 -16.17
C ILE A 366 -9.16 -1.35 -17.20
N ASP A 367 -9.22 -0.05 -17.49
CA ASP A 367 -10.29 0.53 -18.33
C ASP A 367 -10.18 0.19 -19.82
N MET A 368 -8.99 -0.19 -20.30
CA MET A 368 -8.76 -0.54 -21.70
C MET A 368 -8.37 -2.02 -21.85
N GLU A 369 -7.21 -2.45 -21.33
CA GLU A 369 -6.70 -3.80 -21.58
C GLU A 369 -7.61 -4.89 -20.97
N TYR A 370 -7.92 -4.80 -19.68
CA TYR A 370 -8.73 -5.81 -18.98
C TYR A 370 -10.20 -5.73 -19.32
N LYS A 371 -10.74 -4.54 -19.55
CA LYS A 371 -12.10 -4.39 -20.09
C LYS A 371 -12.23 -5.09 -21.45
N HIS A 372 -11.25 -4.91 -22.35
CA HIS A 372 -11.25 -5.58 -23.64
C HIS A 372 -11.18 -7.10 -23.48
N LEU A 373 -10.27 -7.59 -22.63
CA LEU A 373 -10.13 -9.02 -22.35
C LEU A 373 -11.41 -9.64 -21.76
N ALA A 374 -12.10 -8.91 -20.88
CA ALA A 374 -13.34 -9.35 -20.26
C ALA A 374 -14.46 -9.52 -21.30
N LEU A 375 -14.62 -8.52 -22.19
CA LEU A 375 -15.58 -8.58 -23.29
C LEU A 375 -15.30 -9.75 -24.23
N GLU A 376 -14.03 -9.96 -24.61
CA GLU A 376 -13.63 -11.12 -25.43
C GLU A 376 -13.87 -12.47 -24.73
N SER A 377 -13.82 -12.49 -23.41
CA SER A 377 -14.01 -13.69 -22.59
C SER A 377 -15.48 -14.02 -22.29
N GLY A 378 -16.43 -13.18 -22.71
CA GLY A 378 -17.87 -13.39 -22.53
C GLY A 378 -18.51 -12.62 -21.37
N ILE A 379 -17.76 -11.74 -20.69
CA ILE A 379 -18.28 -10.81 -19.68
C ILE A 379 -18.84 -9.59 -20.43
N THR A 380 -20.16 -9.48 -20.54
CA THR A 380 -20.82 -8.47 -21.36
C THR A 380 -21.10 -7.15 -20.65
N ASN A 381 -21.17 -7.16 -19.31
CA ASN A 381 -21.36 -5.96 -18.50
C ASN A 381 -20.10 -5.70 -17.66
N TRP A 382 -19.50 -4.53 -17.86
CA TRP A 382 -18.27 -4.13 -17.18
C TRP A 382 -18.48 -2.82 -16.44
N GLY A 383 -17.97 -2.77 -15.21
CA GLY A 383 -17.86 -1.55 -14.42
C GLY A 383 -16.50 -1.51 -13.72
N ARG A 384 -16.09 -0.30 -13.33
CA ARG A 384 -14.90 -0.08 -12.52
C ARG A 384 -15.23 0.89 -11.39
N VAL A 385 -14.79 0.56 -10.18
CA VAL A 385 -14.82 1.47 -9.04
C VAL A 385 -13.74 2.56 -9.23
N PRO A 386 -14.08 3.85 -9.15
CA PRO A 386 -13.07 4.91 -9.22
C PRO A 386 -12.12 4.81 -8.04
N ALA A 387 -10.89 5.27 -8.20
CA ALA A 387 -10.00 5.46 -7.07
C ALA A 387 -10.59 6.48 -6.08
N LEU A 388 -10.28 6.35 -4.79
CA LEU A 388 -10.86 7.20 -3.73
C LEU A 388 -10.63 8.70 -3.95
N GLY A 389 -9.49 9.09 -4.52
CA GLY A 389 -9.13 10.48 -4.76
C GLY A 389 -9.29 11.33 -3.50
N CYS A 390 -10.08 12.39 -3.60
CA CYS A 390 -10.35 13.32 -2.50
C CYS A 390 -11.73 13.10 -1.84
N THR A 391 -12.25 11.87 -1.83
CA THR A 391 -13.51 11.55 -1.15
C THR A 391 -13.48 12.04 0.30
N SER A 392 -14.47 12.82 0.73
CA SER A 392 -14.41 13.57 1.99
C SER A 392 -14.30 12.68 3.23
N SER A 393 -15.01 11.55 3.26
CA SER A 393 -14.93 10.56 4.34
C SER A 393 -13.54 9.94 4.44
N PHE A 394 -12.93 9.62 3.30
CA PHE A 394 -11.57 9.10 3.23
C PHE A 394 -10.53 10.13 3.70
N ILE A 395 -10.61 11.38 3.23
CA ILE A 395 -9.70 12.45 3.66
C ILE A 395 -9.85 12.74 5.15
N SER A 396 -11.07 12.77 5.67
CA SER A 396 -11.29 12.93 7.12
C SER A 396 -10.66 11.80 7.92
N ASP A 397 -10.74 10.55 7.45
CA ASP A 397 -10.16 9.40 8.13
C ASP A 397 -8.62 9.41 8.09
N LEU A 398 -8.01 9.89 6.99
CA LEU A 398 -6.57 10.16 6.97
C LEU A 398 -6.17 11.25 7.97
N ALA A 399 -6.99 12.29 8.13
CA ALA A 399 -6.74 13.32 9.13
C ALA A 399 -6.80 12.75 10.56
N ASP A 400 -7.76 11.87 10.83
CA ASP A 400 -7.85 11.14 12.11
C ASP A 400 -6.61 10.27 12.33
N ALA A 401 -6.14 9.55 11.31
CA ALA A 401 -4.91 8.76 11.38
C ALA A 401 -3.67 9.59 11.76
N VAL A 402 -3.54 10.78 11.17
CA VAL A 402 -2.45 11.72 11.48
C VAL A 402 -2.53 12.19 12.93
N ILE A 403 -3.71 12.58 13.40
CA ILE A 403 -3.92 13.05 14.78
C ILE A 403 -3.60 11.94 15.79
N GLU A 404 -4.05 10.71 15.53
CA GLU A 404 -3.77 9.52 16.34
C GLU A 404 -2.27 9.17 16.39
N ALA A 405 -1.53 9.46 15.31
CA ALA A 405 -0.09 9.17 15.20
C ALA A 405 0.81 10.24 15.82
N ILE A 406 0.30 11.42 16.18
CA ILE A 406 1.10 12.51 16.76
C ILE A 406 1.68 12.16 18.14
N PRO A 407 0.91 11.59 19.09
CA PRO A 407 1.42 11.26 20.42
C PRO A 407 2.54 10.23 20.43
N SER A 408 2.66 9.38 19.41
CA SER A 408 3.74 8.37 19.29
C SER A 408 5.03 8.93 18.67
N ALA A 409 5.02 10.19 18.21
CA ALA A 409 6.18 10.80 17.59
C ALA A 409 7.34 10.98 18.58
N THR A 410 8.49 10.39 18.25
CA THR A 410 9.67 10.37 19.13
C THR A 410 10.89 10.93 18.40
N ALA A 411 11.74 11.67 19.11
CA ALA A 411 12.99 12.19 18.56
C ALA A 411 14.07 11.10 18.50
N ILE A 412 14.82 11.04 17.39
CA ILE A 412 15.88 10.04 17.19
C ILE A 412 16.96 10.12 18.28
N SER A 413 17.22 11.30 18.86
CA SER A 413 18.19 11.45 19.94
C SER A 413 17.71 10.89 21.28
N ALA A 414 16.39 10.82 21.54
CA ALA A 414 15.84 10.38 22.82
C ALA A 414 16.05 8.87 23.06
N GLU A 415 16.11 8.07 22.01
CA GLU A 415 16.43 6.63 22.11
C GLU A 415 17.89 6.37 22.50
N ARG A 416 18.83 7.21 22.07
CA ARG A 416 20.26 7.03 22.42
C ARG A 416 20.52 7.14 23.92
N SER A 417 19.66 7.83 24.68
CA SER A 417 19.75 7.95 26.14
C SER A 417 19.07 6.81 26.92
N HIS A 418 18.22 6.00 26.29
CA HIS A 418 17.43 4.96 26.96
C HIS A 418 17.93 3.53 26.73
N LEU A 419 19.07 3.34 26.06
CA LEU A 419 19.76 2.05 25.95
C LEU A 419 20.45 1.67 27.28
N ASN A 420 19.65 1.43 28.32
CA ASN A 420 20.00 0.75 29.57
C ASN A 420 18.72 0.31 30.32
N HIS A 421 17.76 -0.31 29.64
CA HIS A 421 16.93 -1.37 30.24
C HIS A 421 16.08 -2.04 29.17
N ALA A 422 16.06 -3.37 29.21
CA ALA A 422 15.26 -4.20 28.33
C ALA A 422 13.79 -4.11 28.75
N ASP A 423 13.00 -3.42 27.94
CA ASP A 423 11.57 -3.67 27.83
C ASP A 423 11.12 -3.48 26.38
N LYS A 424 10.02 -4.14 26.01
CA LYS A 424 9.62 -4.36 24.60
C LYS A 424 9.21 -3.06 23.88
N ASP A 425 10.12 -2.55 23.07
CA ASP A 425 9.95 -1.33 22.25
C ASP A 425 9.52 -1.65 20.79
N PRO A 426 8.59 -0.91 20.16
CA PRO A 426 8.21 -1.06 18.75
C PRO A 426 9.39 -0.86 17.79
N LEU A 427 10.41 -0.11 18.20
CA LEU A 427 11.63 0.08 17.42
C LEU A 427 12.55 -1.16 17.44
N ASN A 428 12.45 -2.02 18.46
CA ASN A 428 13.04 -3.36 18.38
C ASN A 428 12.29 -4.24 17.38
N TYR A 429 11.02 -4.00 17.06
CA TYR A 429 10.34 -4.70 15.95
C TYR A 429 10.92 -4.24 14.60
N ILE A 430 11.06 -2.92 14.41
CA ILE A 430 11.66 -2.29 13.23
C ILE A 430 13.16 -2.66 13.05
N LEU A 431 13.90 -2.83 14.14
CA LEU A 431 15.29 -3.35 14.14
C LEU A 431 15.36 -4.89 14.04
N SER A 432 14.41 -5.63 14.61
CA SER A 432 14.35 -7.11 14.55
C SER A 432 13.98 -7.62 13.16
N LEU A 433 13.19 -6.86 12.41
CA LEU A 433 13.00 -7.02 10.96
C LEU A 433 14.34 -6.99 10.19
N PHE A 434 15.42 -6.47 10.79
CA PHE A 434 16.74 -6.34 10.18
C PHE A 434 17.83 -7.27 10.75
N LEU A 435 17.58 -8.10 11.78
CA LEU A 435 18.59 -9.02 12.35
C LEU A 435 18.32 -10.52 12.08
N GLY A 436 17.17 -10.88 11.50
CA GLY A 436 16.78 -12.25 11.13
C GLY A 436 17.54 -12.89 9.96
N SER A 437 18.81 -12.53 9.73
CA SER A 437 19.67 -13.21 8.74
C SER A 437 21.18 -13.18 9.07
N PHE A 438 21.57 -12.75 10.27
CA PHE A 438 23.00 -12.78 10.65
C PHE A 438 23.45 -14.08 11.34
N LEU A 439 22.54 -15.00 11.65
CA LEU A 439 22.85 -16.31 12.25
C LEU A 439 22.57 -17.51 11.33
N GLY A 440 22.32 -17.26 10.03
CA GLY A 440 22.21 -18.30 8.99
C GLY A 440 23.46 -18.45 8.11
N PHE A 441 24.41 -17.52 8.21
CA PHE A 441 25.52 -17.40 7.25
C PHE A 441 26.82 -18.10 7.69
N PHE A 442 26.91 -18.61 8.93
CA PHE A 442 28.08 -19.38 9.40
C PHE A 442 27.88 -20.91 9.42
N LEU A 443 26.73 -21.43 8.98
CA LEU A 443 26.46 -22.88 8.93
C LEU A 443 26.34 -23.48 7.52
N LEU A 444 26.68 -22.71 6.47
CA LEU A 444 26.62 -23.16 5.08
C LEU A 444 27.96 -23.01 4.34
N LEU A 445 29.08 -23.22 5.04
CA LEU A 445 30.39 -23.37 4.40
C LEU A 445 31.09 -24.66 4.87
N SER A 446 31.02 -25.66 3.99
CA SER A 446 31.76 -26.93 3.91
C SER A 446 31.19 -28.15 4.68
N PRO A 447 30.67 -29.17 3.95
CA PRO A 447 30.36 -30.49 4.51
C PRO A 447 31.59 -31.34 4.90
N ARG A 448 32.79 -30.73 4.99
CA ARG A 448 34.06 -31.44 5.26
C ARG A 448 34.78 -30.99 6.54
N ALA A 449 34.22 -30.05 7.30
CA ALA A 449 34.79 -29.64 8.59
C ALA A 449 34.19 -30.39 9.80
N PHE A 450 33.04 -31.06 9.66
CA PHE A 450 32.36 -31.72 10.79
C PHE A 450 32.98 -33.08 11.17
N THR A 451 33.73 -33.72 10.27
CA THR A 451 34.34 -35.05 10.51
C THR A 451 35.71 -34.99 11.19
N LEU A 452 36.33 -33.80 11.28
CA LEU A 452 37.63 -33.60 11.94
C LEU A 452 37.49 -33.09 13.38
N PHE A 453 36.34 -32.53 13.76
CA PHE A 453 36.10 -32.04 15.12
C PHE A 453 35.61 -33.14 16.09
N LYS A 454 35.08 -34.25 15.57
CA LYS A 454 34.55 -35.37 16.38
C LYS A 454 35.60 -36.40 16.83
N ASN A 455 36.82 -36.37 16.26
CA ASN A 455 37.88 -37.35 16.56
C ASN A 455 38.99 -36.84 17.51
N ASN A 456 38.89 -35.61 18.02
CA ASN A 456 39.87 -35.03 18.97
C ASN A 456 39.25 -34.67 20.34
N LEU A 457 38.10 -35.25 20.67
CA LEU A 457 37.47 -35.18 21.99
C LEU A 457 36.97 -36.58 22.36
N LEU A 458 37.94 -37.47 22.62
CA LEU A 458 37.85 -38.65 23.47
C LEU A 458 39.14 -38.75 24.27
#